data_AF-A0A5C9ELI9-F1
#
_entry.id   AF-A0A5C9ELI9-F1
#
_cell.length_a   1.000
_cell.length_b   1.000
_cell.length_c   1.000
_cell.angle_alpha   90.00
_cell.angle_beta   90.00
_cell.angle_gamma   90.00
#
_symmetry.space_group_name_H-M   'P 1'
#
loop_
_entity.id
_entity.type
_entity.pdbx_description
1 polymer ?
#
loop_
_entity_poly.entity_id
_entity_poly.type
_entity_poly.pdbx_seq_one_letter_code
_entity_poly.pdbx_strand_id
1 'polypeptide(L)'
;MSEEMDREDWTFVKLMIQKHWKAGLLFVVLAIIAIIGAILTLFFHINNSLIGAGGTWTLAEFSIQTIIFWFLWLLLWEVLFVVIPTAAVMGGLGYFWWTRLEESEKELFREREKKEQNVNKPGAASGVLGFFVFIAFIIITIIDGRFDAALGTVPYIYWITTWFWSVFWILIFLGIPGTIGGLYYLRKKLREV
;
A
#
# COMPACT_ATOMS: atom_id res chain seq x y z
N MET A 1 1.81 -2.70 32.83
CA MET A 1 0.69 -2.94 31.90
C MET A 1 1.10 -2.80 30.44
N SER A 2 1.76 -1.70 30.00
CA SER A 2 2.29 -1.59 28.63
C SER A 2 3.41 -2.59 28.31
N GLU A 3 4.37 -2.77 29.23
CA GLU A 3 5.51 -3.69 29.00
C GLU A 3 5.15 -5.18 29.01
N GLU A 4 4.07 -5.57 29.68
CA GLU A 4 3.56 -6.95 29.64
C GLU A 4 2.82 -7.22 28.33
N MET A 5 2.01 -6.27 27.89
CA MET A 5 1.33 -6.30 26.59
C MET A 5 2.33 -6.35 25.42
N ASP A 6 3.39 -5.53 25.46
CA ASP A 6 4.45 -5.52 24.45
C ASP A 6 5.23 -6.84 24.39
N ARG A 7 5.42 -7.52 25.53
CA ARG A 7 6.09 -8.83 25.59
C ARG A 7 5.20 -9.95 25.07
N GLU A 8 3.91 -9.94 25.39
CA GLU A 8 2.94 -10.92 24.90
C GLU A 8 2.75 -10.81 23.38
N ASP A 9 2.58 -9.58 22.86
CA ASP A 9 2.49 -9.30 21.42
C ASP A 9 3.76 -9.70 20.67
N TRP A 10 4.94 -9.43 21.26
CA TRP A 10 6.21 -9.83 20.66
C TRP A 10 6.37 -11.35 20.61
N THR A 11 5.93 -12.06 21.66
CA THR A 11 5.98 -13.53 21.72
C THR A 11 5.08 -14.14 20.66
N PHE A 12 3.88 -13.60 20.47
CA PHE A 12 2.96 -13.98 19.40
C PHE A 12 3.59 -13.76 18.01
N VAL A 13 4.12 -12.56 17.75
CA VAL A 13 4.77 -12.24 16.47
C VAL A 13 5.98 -13.15 16.20
N LYS A 14 6.82 -13.41 17.21
CA LYS A 14 7.97 -14.32 17.09
C LYS A 14 7.52 -15.73 16.70
N LEU A 15 6.49 -16.26 17.35
CA LEU A 15 5.97 -17.60 17.11
C LEU A 15 5.34 -17.73 15.72
N MET A 16 4.57 -16.73 15.31
CA MET A 16 3.97 -16.65 13.97
C MET A 16 5.01 -16.56 12.85
N ILE A 17 6.05 -15.73 13.03
CA ILE A 17 7.15 -15.64 12.06
C ILE A 17 7.90 -16.97 12.02
N GLN A 18 8.29 -17.55 13.15
CA GLN A 18 9.06 -18.80 13.15
C GLN A 18 8.31 -19.97 12.49
N LYS A 19 7.01 -20.10 12.75
CA LYS A 19 6.20 -21.22 12.26
C LYS A 19 5.65 -20.99 10.85
N HIS A 20 5.29 -19.75 10.49
CA HIS A 20 4.56 -19.43 9.26
C HIS A 20 5.25 -18.42 8.34
N TRP A 21 6.56 -18.13 8.51
CA TRP A 21 7.26 -17.13 7.67
C TRP A 21 7.12 -17.35 6.16
N LYS A 22 7.06 -18.60 5.68
CA LYS A 22 6.90 -18.90 4.25
C LYS A 22 5.53 -18.47 3.74
N ALA A 23 4.47 -18.72 4.52
CA ALA A 23 3.12 -18.28 4.19
C ALA A 23 3.04 -16.75 4.25
N GLY A 24 3.60 -16.13 5.29
CA GLY A 24 3.68 -14.67 5.40
C GLY A 24 4.42 -14.03 4.21
N LEU A 25 5.58 -14.58 3.83
CA LEU A 25 6.34 -14.11 2.67
C LEU A 25 5.52 -14.22 1.37
N LEU A 26 4.79 -15.32 1.18
CA LEU A 26 3.91 -15.51 0.03
C LEU A 26 2.82 -14.43 -0.02
N PHE A 27 2.16 -14.13 1.10
CA PHE A 27 1.14 -13.07 1.16
C PHE A 27 1.74 -11.68 0.85
N VAL A 28 2.93 -11.37 1.36
CA VAL A 28 3.62 -10.12 1.05
C VAL A 28 3.93 -10.02 -0.44
N VAL A 29 4.44 -11.09 -1.06
CA VAL A 29 4.72 -11.12 -2.50
C VAL A 29 3.44 -10.93 -3.31
N LEU A 30 2.35 -11.62 -2.96
CA LEU A 30 1.05 -11.47 -3.62
C LEU A 30 0.49 -10.06 -3.49
N ALA A 31 0.62 -9.44 -2.31
CA ALA A 31 0.20 -8.06 -2.10
C ALA A 31 1.00 -7.08 -2.97
N ILE A 32 2.32 -7.26 -3.11
CA ILE A 32 3.16 -6.46 -4.00
C ILE A 32 2.71 -6.64 -5.46
N ILE A 33 2.46 -7.88 -5.89
CA ILE A 33 1.96 -8.17 -7.26
C ILE A 33 0.61 -7.47 -7.49
N ALA A 34 -0.31 -7.51 -6.52
CA ALA A 34 -1.60 -6.84 -6.62
C ALA A 34 -1.45 -5.32 -6.74
N ILE A 35 -0.55 -4.71 -5.96
CA ILE A 35 -0.25 -3.26 -6.05
C ILE A 35 0.33 -2.92 -7.42
N ILE A 36 1.29 -3.71 -7.92
CA ILE A 36 1.85 -3.51 -9.27
C ILE A 36 0.75 -3.64 -10.33
N GLY A 37 -0.13 -4.64 -10.20
CA GLY A 37 -1.28 -4.83 -11.08
C GLY A 37 -2.24 -3.64 -11.09
N ALA A 38 -2.53 -3.06 -9.92
CA ALA A 38 -3.33 -1.83 -9.80
C ALA A 38 -2.67 -0.65 -10.55
N ILE A 39 -1.37 -0.44 -10.30
CA ILE A 39 -0.61 0.64 -10.96
C ILE A 39 -0.60 0.45 -12.47
N LEU A 40 -0.30 -0.76 -12.96
CA LEU A 40 -0.29 -1.05 -14.40
C LEU A 40 -1.68 -0.89 -15.03
N THR A 41 -2.74 -1.31 -14.35
CA THR A 41 -4.13 -1.12 -14.80
C THR A 41 -4.47 0.36 -14.92
N LEU A 42 -4.06 1.17 -13.94
CA LEU A 42 -4.22 2.62 -13.97
C LEU A 42 -3.47 3.23 -15.17
N PHE A 43 -2.18 2.92 -15.34
CA PHE A 43 -1.39 3.44 -16.45
C PHE A 43 -1.92 2.99 -17.82
N PHE A 44 -2.38 1.75 -17.94
CA PHE A 44 -3.01 1.27 -19.16
C PHE A 44 -4.22 2.12 -19.52
N HIS A 45 -5.11 2.40 -18.56
CA HIS A 45 -6.30 3.20 -18.80
C HIS A 45 -5.98 4.67 -19.04
N ILE A 46 -5.01 5.25 -18.35
CA ILE A 46 -4.58 6.63 -18.62
C ILE A 46 -4.12 6.77 -20.08
N ASN A 47 -3.30 5.84 -20.57
CA ASN A 47 -2.71 5.94 -21.91
C ASN A 47 -3.63 5.49 -23.05
N ASN A 48 -4.62 4.64 -22.79
CA ASN A 48 -5.45 4.03 -23.85
C ASN A 48 -6.93 4.43 -23.80
N SER A 49 -7.40 5.09 -22.73
CA SER A 49 -8.79 5.52 -22.62
C SER A 49 -9.08 6.70 -23.53
N LEU A 50 -10.16 6.60 -24.31
CA LEU A 50 -10.72 7.73 -25.06
C LEU A 50 -11.24 8.82 -24.11
N ILE A 51 -11.68 8.44 -22.91
CA ILE A 51 -12.03 9.36 -21.82
C ILE A 51 -10.71 9.83 -21.21
N GLY A 52 -10.35 11.11 -21.42
CA GLY A 52 -9.03 11.65 -21.07
C GLY A 52 -8.02 11.72 -22.22
N ALA A 53 -8.44 11.41 -23.46
CA ALA A 53 -7.61 11.45 -24.68
C ALA A 53 -6.23 10.76 -24.54
N GLY A 54 -6.18 9.60 -23.89
CA GLY A 54 -4.93 8.85 -23.73
C GLY A 54 -3.86 9.60 -22.92
N GLY A 55 -4.27 10.44 -21.95
CA GLY A 55 -3.34 11.13 -21.06
C GLY A 55 -2.94 12.53 -21.52
N THR A 56 -3.33 12.96 -22.72
CA THR A 56 -2.92 14.26 -23.26
C THR A 56 -3.76 15.42 -22.77
N TRP A 57 -4.95 15.15 -22.23
CA TRP A 57 -5.79 16.22 -21.68
C TRP A 57 -5.12 16.96 -20.53
N THR A 58 -5.42 18.23 -20.38
CA THR A 58 -5.07 19.02 -19.20
C THR A 58 -6.22 18.99 -18.20
N LEU A 59 -5.96 19.42 -16.96
CA LEU A 59 -7.00 19.48 -15.92
C LEU A 59 -8.17 20.42 -16.29
N ALA A 60 -7.94 21.39 -17.18
CA ALA A 60 -8.97 22.33 -17.62
C ALA A 60 -9.94 21.73 -18.65
N GLU A 61 -9.55 20.65 -19.33
CA GLU A 61 -10.37 19.98 -20.34
C GLU A 61 -11.36 18.97 -19.73
N PHE A 62 -11.18 18.64 -18.46
CA PHE A 62 -12.10 17.76 -17.74
C PHE A 62 -13.39 18.49 -17.35
N SER A 63 -14.52 17.97 -17.82
CA SER A 63 -15.83 18.26 -17.25
C SER A 63 -16.16 17.30 -16.11
N ILE A 64 -17.08 17.68 -15.21
CA ILE A 64 -17.58 16.80 -14.13
C ILE A 64 -18.06 15.45 -14.69
N GLN A 65 -18.76 15.48 -15.83
CA GLN A 65 -19.22 14.28 -16.53
C GLN A 65 -18.02 13.38 -16.89
N THR A 66 -17.01 13.93 -17.58
CA THR A 66 -15.84 13.14 -17.99
C THR A 66 -15.06 12.58 -16.80
N ILE A 67 -14.97 13.32 -15.69
CA ILE A 67 -14.31 12.87 -14.46
C ILE A 67 -15.06 11.67 -13.88
N ILE A 68 -16.38 11.77 -13.71
CA ILE A 68 -17.20 10.69 -13.14
C ILE A 68 -17.11 9.44 -14.01
N PHE A 69 -17.28 9.58 -15.33
CA PHE A 69 -17.18 8.45 -16.25
C PHE A 69 -15.79 7.83 -16.26
N TRP A 70 -14.73 8.65 -16.22
CA TRP A 70 -13.36 8.16 -16.15
C TRP A 70 -13.11 7.36 -14.88
N PHE A 71 -13.54 7.86 -13.72
CA PHE A 71 -13.40 7.14 -12.45
C PHE A 71 -14.22 5.86 -12.40
N LEU A 72 -15.47 5.87 -12.87
CA LEU A 72 -16.29 4.65 -12.94
C LEU A 72 -15.68 3.60 -13.88
N TRP A 73 -15.15 4.04 -15.02
CA TRP A 73 -14.48 3.17 -15.98
C TRP A 73 -13.22 2.56 -15.37
N LEU A 74 -12.36 3.39 -14.77
CA LEU A 74 -11.16 2.94 -14.09
C LEU A 74 -11.49 1.95 -12.96
N LEU A 75 -12.45 2.31 -12.10
CA LEU A 75 -12.87 1.48 -10.97
C LEU A 75 -13.40 0.12 -11.43
N LEU A 76 -14.23 0.10 -12.49
CA LEU A 76 -14.75 -1.14 -13.06
C LEU A 76 -13.63 -2.09 -13.45
N TRP A 77 -12.62 -1.58 -14.17
CA TRP A 77 -11.51 -2.40 -14.64
C TRP A 77 -10.52 -2.78 -13.54
N GLU A 78 -10.30 -1.89 -12.57
CA GLU A 78 -9.50 -2.19 -11.39
C GLU A 78 -10.16 -3.30 -10.55
N VAL A 79 -11.48 -3.22 -10.36
CA VAL A 79 -12.22 -4.28 -9.67
C VAL A 79 -12.12 -5.60 -10.43
N LEU A 80 -12.32 -5.57 -11.75
CA LEU A 80 -12.34 -6.77 -12.57
C LEU A 80 -10.98 -7.47 -12.65
N PHE A 81 -9.91 -6.73 -12.88
CA PHE A 81 -8.58 -7.29 -13.15
C PHE A 81 -7.68 -7.36 -11.93
N VAL A 82 -7.93 -6.58 -10.89
CA VAL A 82 -7.07 -6.52 -9.71
C VAL A 82 -7.81 -7.02 -8.49
N VAL A 83 -8.93 -6.40 -8.13
CA VAL A 83 -9.62 -6.73 -6.87
C VAL A 83 -10.17 -8.15 -6.88
N ILE A 84 -10.91 -8.56 -7.92
CA ILE A 84 -11.51 -9.89 -7.97
C ILE A 84 -10.44 -11.00 -7.97
N PRO A 85 -9.40 -10.98 -8.83
CA PRO A 85 -8.36 -12.00 -8.82
C PRO A 85 -7.57 -12.01 -7.51
N THR A 86 -7.23 -10.84 -6.97
CA THR A 86 -6.49 -10.73 -5.71
C THR A 86 -7.32 -11.29 -4.55
N ALA A 87 -8.59 -10.91 -4.45
CA ALA A 87 -9.50 -11.41 -3.42
C ALA A 87 -9.72 -12.92 -3.54
N ALA A 88 -9.85 -13.46 -4.75
CA ALA A 88 -9.98 -14.89 -4.97
C ALA A 88 -8.73 -15.66 -4.52
N VAL A 89 -7.54 -15.20 -4.91
CA VAL A 89 -6.27 -15.87 -4.57
C VAL A 89 -5.93 -15.71 -3.08
N MET A 90 -5.93 -14.48 -2.56
CA MET A 90 -5.60 -14.21 -1.16
C MET A 90 -6.67 -14.76 -0.21
N GLY A 91 -7.95 -14.65 -0.57
CA GLY A 91 -9.05 -15.22 0.19
C GLY A 91 -8.99 -16.75 0.23
N GLY A 92 -8.73 -17.39 -0.92
CA GLY A 92 -8.58 -18.85 -1.02
C GLY A 92 -7.38 -19.37 -0.23
N LEU A 93 -6.20 -18.76 -0.41
CA LEU A 93 -4.99 -19.12 0.34
C LEU A 93 -5.12 -18.81 1.83
N GLY A 94 -5.76 -17.69 2.18
CA GLY A 94 -6.03 -17.29 3.55
C GLY A 94 -6.94 -18.29 4.25
N TYR A 95 -8.03 -18.69 3.60
CA TYR A 95 -8.94 -19.72 4.10
C TYR A 95 -8.22 -21.07 4.26
N PHE A 96 -7.47 -21.50 3.25
CA PHE A 96 -6.72 -22.76 3.30
C PHE A 96 -5.67 -22.76 4.42
N TRP A 97 -4.94 -21.66 4.58
CA TRP A 97 -3.99 -21.50 5.67
C TRP A 97 -4.69 -21.52 7.04
N TRP A 98 -5.81 -20.80 7.17
CA TRP A 98 -6.60 -20.74 8.41
C TRP A 98 -7.14 -22.11 8.85
N THR A 99 -7.63 -22.91 7.90
CA THR A 99 -8.14 -24.26 8.21
C THR A 99 -7.05 -25.23 8.67
N ARG A 100 -5.77 -24.98 8.32
CA ARG A 100 -4.63 -25.82 8.70
C ARG A 100 -3.95 -25.42 10.00
N LEU A 101 -4.35 -24.30 10.62
CA LEU A 101 -3.84 -23.90 11.92
C LEU A 101 -4.31 -24.85 13.01
N GLU A 102 -3.44 -25.14 13.97
CA GLU A 102 -3.78 -25.92 15.16
C GLU A 102 -4.77 -25.14 16.04
N GLU A 103 -5.61 -25.84 16.80
CA GLU A 103 -6.67 -25.21 17.59
C GLU A 103 -6.10 -24.26 18.67
N SER A 104 -4.92 -24.59 19.22
CA SER A 104 -4.17 -23.74 20.15
C SER A 104 -3.72 -22.41 19.52
N GLU A 105 -3.41 -22.39 18.22
CA GLU A 105 -3.06 -21.16 17.51
C GLU A 105 -4.30 -20.29 17.28
N LYS A 106 -5.43 -20.91 16.93
CA LYS A 106 -6.70 -20.21 16.72
C LYS A 106 -7.23 -19.58 18.02
N GLU A 107 -7.00 -20.22 19.16
CA GLU A 107 -7.34 -19.65 20.47
C GLU A 107 -6.53 -18.38 20.76
N LEU A 108 -5.23 -18.38 20.47
CA LEU A 108 -4.38 -17.17 20.58
C LEU A 108 -4.90 -16.02 19.69
N PHE A 109 -5.38 -16.32 18.48
CA PHE A 109 -6.00 -15.30 17.62
C PHE A 109 -7.30 -14.74 18.21
N ARG A 110 -8.16 -15.59 18.78
CA ARG A 110 -9.43 -15.17 19.40
C ARG A 110 -9.21 -14.34 20.66
N GLU A 111 -8.22 -14.70 21.48
CA GLU A 111 -7.85 -13.92 22.66
C GLU A 111 -7.33 -12.53 22.29
N ARG A 112 -6.55 -12.46 21.20
CA ARG A 112 -6.05 -11.19 20.66
C ARG A 112 -7.16 -10.32 20.09
N GLU A 113 -8.08 -10.88 19.32
CA GLU A 113 -9.22 -10.15 18.74
C GLU A 113 -10.09 -9.49 19.84
N LYS A 114 -10.34 -10.21 20.93
CA LYS A 114 -11.06 -9.68 22.11
C LYS A 114 -10.30 -8.56 22.81
N LYS A 115 -8.96 -8.63 22.85
CA LYS A 115 -8.10 -7.57 23.42
C LYS A 115 -8.09 -6.34 22.51
N GLU A 116 -8.01 -6.52 21.19
CA GLU A 116 -7.97 -5.41 20.23
C GLU A 116 -9.29 -4.65 20.11
N GLN A 117 -10.44 -5.31 20.26
CA GLN A 117 -11.75 -4.64 20.29
C GLN A 117 -11.91 -3.65 21.46
N ASN A 118 -11.14 -3.81 22.54
CA ASN A 118 -11.18 -2.93 23.72
C ASN A 118 -10.16 -1.78 23.69
N VAL A 119 -9.25 -1.76 22.70
CA VAL A 119 -8.22 -0.72 22.59
C VAL A 119 -8.63 0.23 21.48
N ASN A 120 -9.07 1.43 21.86
CA ASN A 120 -9.10 2.58 20.96
C ASN A 120 -7.66 2.88 20.55
N LYS A 121 -7.19 2.28 19.45
CA LYS A 121 -5.88 2.58 18.87
C LYS A 121 -5.99 3.97 18.22
N PRO A 122 -5.34 5.02 18.75
CA PRO A 122 -5.22 6.27 18.01
C PRO A 122 -4.48 5.96 16.71
N GLY A 123 -5.06 6.36 15.58
CA GLY A 123 -4.55 6.10 14.24
C GLY A 123 -3.11 6.58 14.10
N ALA A 124 -2.16 5.66 14.21
CA ALA A 124 -0.76 5.96 14.20
C ALA A 124 -0.28 6.25 12.77
N ALA A 125 0.32 7.42 12.60
CA ALA A 125 1.37 7.74 11.63
C ALA A 125 1.03 7.92 10.13
N SER A 126 -0.22 8.19 9.71
CA SER A 126 -0.45 8.49 8.27
C SER A 126 -0.01 9.90 7.83
N GLY A 127 0.06 10.87 8.74
CA GLY A 127 0.33 12.29 8.39
C GLY A 127 1.78 12.59 7.99
N VAL A 128 2.77 11.94 8.60
CA VAL A 128 4.19 12.24 8.37
C VAL A 128 4.65 11.75 6.99
N LEU A 129 4.20 10.57 6.58
CA LEU A 129 4.48 10.04 5.24
C LEU A 129 3.89 10.92 4.14
N GLY A 130 2.63 11.36 4.31
CA GLY A 130 1.98 12.28 3.38
C GLY A 130 2.74 13.61 3.24
N PHE A 131 3.26 14.14 4.33
CA PHE A 131 4.08 15.35 4.31
C PHE A 131 5.35 15.18 3.47
N PHE A 132 6.11 14.09 3.65
CA PHE A 132 7.32 13.86 2.85
C PHE A 132 7.03 13.62 1.37
N VAL A 133 5.94 12.91 1.05
CA VAL A 133 5.51 12.72 -0.35
C VAL A 133 5.18 14.08 -0.98
N PHE A 134 4.50 14.97 -0.25
CA PHE A 134 4.20 16.32 -0.74
C PHE A 134 5.46 17.16 -0.98
N ILE A 135 6.45 17.08 -0.09
CA ILE A 135 7.74 17.76 -0.30
C ILE A 135 8.47 17.21 -1.53
N ALA A 136 8.52 15.88 -1.68
CA ALA A 136 9.13 15.26 -2.86
C ALA A 136 8.43 15.68 -4.16
N PHE A 137 7.10 15.79 -4.14
CA PHE A 137 6.29 16.27 -5.26
C PHE A 137 6.69 17.70 -5.69
N ILE A 138 6.83 18.61 -4.73
CA ILE A 138 7.28 19.98 -5.00
C ILE A 138 8.69 19.98 -5.62
N ILE A 139 9.63 19.23 -5.02
CA ILE A 139 11.01 19.17 -5.49
C ILE A 139 11.07 18.68 -6.95
N ILE A 140 10.37 17.59 -7.27
CA ILE A 140 10.35 17.05 -8.64
C ILE A 140 9.76 18.07 -9.61
N THR A 141 8.67 18.73 -9.22
CA THR A 141 8.01 19.74 -10.07
C THR A 141 8.90 20.95 -10.34
N ILE A 142 9.73 21.35 -9.36
CA ILE A 142 10.76 22.39 -9.52
C ILE A 142 11.86 21.93 -10.47
N ILE A 143 12.38 20.71 -10.30
CA ILE A 143 13.43 20.13 -11.16
C ILE A 143 12.95 20.05 -12.62
N ASP A 144 11.69 19.67 -12.83
CA ASP A 144 11.08 19.58 -14.15
C ASP A 144 10.74 20.95 -14.76
N GLY A 145 10.98 22.06 -14.03
CA GLY A 145 10.74 23.43 -14.49
C GLY A 145 9.25 23.78 -14.66
N ARG A 146 8.36 23.02 -14.02
CA ARG A 146 6.89 23.16 -14.16
C ARG A 146 6.21 23.75 -12.94
N PHE A 147 6.98 24.24 -11.96
CA PHE A 147 6.44 24.80 -10.72
C PHE A 147 5.53 26.00 -10.95
N ASP A 148 5.91 26.88 -11.89
CA ASP A 148 5.11 28.06 -12.24
C ASP A 148 4.10 27.80 -13.37
N ALA A 149 4.00 26.55 -13.85
CA ALA A 149 3.07 26.21 -14.91
C ALA A 149 1.62 26.27 -14.40
N ALA A 150 0.74 26.91 -15.16
CA ALA A 150 -0.68 26.92 -14.85
C ALA A 150 -1.24 25.49 -14.85
N LEU A 151 -2.12 25.17 -13.89
CA LEU A 151 -2.69 23.82 -13.73
C LEU A 151 -3.34 23.28 -15.03
N GLY A 152 -3.88 24.17 -15.87
CA GLY A 152 -4.52 23.83 -17.14
C GLY A 152 -3.60 23.74 -18.35
N THR A 153 -2.29 23.95 -18.22
CA THR A 153 -1.34 23.85 -19.36
C THR A 153 -0.54 22.56 -19.36
N VAL A 154 -0.56 21.83 -18.25
CA VAL A 154 0.19 20.59 -18.08
C VAL A 154 -0.77 19.41 -18.22
N PRO A 155 -0.42 18.38 -19.01
CA PRO A 155 -1.23 17.17 -19.12
C PRO A 155 -1.44 16.50 -17.76
N TYR A 156 -2.63 15.95 -17.51
CA TYR A 156 -2.93 15.32 -16.22
C TYR A 156 -2.07 14.07 -15.95
N ILE A 157 -1.59 13.39 -17.00
CA ILE A 157 -0.65 12.26 -16.86
C ILE A 157 0.62 12.69 -16.12
N TYR A 158 1.11 13.91 -16.36
CA TYR A 158 2.28 14.43 -15.65
C TYR A 158 2.00 14.47 -14.16
N TRP A 159 0.87 15.04 -13.73
CA TRP A 159 0.46 15.10 -12.33
C TRP A 159 0.47 13.72 -11.68
N ILE A 160 -0.16 12.74 -12.34
CA ILE A 160 -0.22 11.36 -11.84
C ILE A 160 1.19 10.78 -11.73
N THR A 161 2.01 10.89 -12.78
CA THR A 161 3.39 10.36 -12.76
C THR A 161 4.27 11.01 -11.70
N THR A 162 4.16 12.32 -11.49
CA THR A 162 4.95 13.04 -10.48
C THR A 162 4.59 12.58 -9.07
N TRP A 163 3.31 12.32 -8.78
CA TRP A 163 2.90 11.71 -7.51
C TRP A 163 3.51 10.31 -7.31
N PHE A 164 3.48 9.46 -8.33
CA PHE A 164 4.12 8.13 -8.25
C PHE A 164 5.63 8.22 -8.07
N TRP A 165 6.30 9.11 -8.81
CA TRP A 165 7.73 9.36 -8.65
C TRP A 165 8.06 9.86 -7.25
N SER A 166 7.22 10.72 -6.67
CA SER A 166 7.39 11.21 -5.30
C SER A 166 7.35 10.06 -4.29
N VAL A 167 6.34 9.19 -4.38
CA VAL A 167 6.25 8.00 -3.54
C VAL A 167 7.45 7.07 -3.76
N PHE A 168 7.85 6.85 -5.01
CA PHE A 168 8.99 6.01 -5.35
C PHE A 168 10.29 6.51 -4.70
N TRP A 169 10.58 7.80 -4.79
CA TRP A 169 11.75 8.39 -4.14
C TRP A 169 11.69 8.29 -2.62
N ILE A 170 10.52 8.50 -2.01
CA ILE A 170 10.33 8.32 -0.57
C ILE A 170 10.56 6.85 -0.15
N LEU A 171 10.11 5.88 -0.95
CA LEU A 171 10.38 4.47 -0.70
C LEU A 171 11.87 4.13 -0.80
N ILE A 172 12.62 4.77 -1.70
CA ILE A 172 14.08 4.60 -1.78
C ILE A 172 14.77 5.20 -0.56
N PHE A 173 14.49 6.47 -0.23
CA PHE A 173 15.25 7.19 0.79
C PHE A 173 14.83 6.86 2.23
N LEU A 174 13.54 6.57 2.47
CA LEU A 174 13.04 6.24 3.81
C LEU A 174 12.68 4.75 3.90
N GLY A 175 12.07 4.18 2.86
CA GLY A 175 11.62 2.79 2.86
C GLY A 175 12.76 1.79 2.95
N ILE A 176 13.79 1.91 2.11
CA ILE A 176 14.94 0.97 2.12
C ILE A 176 15.73 1.08 3.44
N PRO A 177 16.21 2.26 3.89
CA PRO A 177 16.92 2.34 5.17
C PRO A 177 16.05 1.94 6.36
N GLY A 178 14.77 2.30 6.35
CA GLY A 178 13.82 1.89 7.38
C GLY A 178 13.64 0.37 7.43
N THR A 179 13.58 -0.29 6.28
CA THR A 179 13.48 -1.75 6.19
C THR A 179 14.77 -2.42 6.67
N ILE A 180 15.94 -1.93 6.25
CA ILE A 180 17.23 -2.47 6.69
C ILE A 180 17.40 -2.29 8.20
N GLY A 181 17.12 -1.10 8.72
CA GLY A 181 17.18 -0.80 10.16
C GLY A 181 16.19 -1.64 10.97
N GLY A 182 14.97 -1.79 10.47
CA GLY A 182 13.93 -2.65 11.07
C GLY A 182 14.34 -4.12 11.08
N LEU A 183 14.84 -4.66 9.97
CA LEU A 183 15.34 -6.04 9.89
C LEU A 183 16.55 -6.25 10.81
N TYR A 184 17.46 -5.29 10.88
CA TYR A 184 18.59 -5.33 11.81
C TYR A 184 18.12 -5.35 13.27
N TYR A 185 17.18 -4.49 13.63
CA TYR A 185 16.58 -4.45 14.97
C TYR A 185 15.87 -5.76 15.32
N LEU A 186 15.06 -6.30 14.40
CA LEU A 186 14.41 -7.60 14.56
C LEU A 186 15.44 -8.71 14.76
N ARG A 187 16.51 -8.75 13.95
CA ARG A 187 17.58 -9.76 14.07
C ARG A 187 18.36 -9.64 15.38
N LYS A 188 18.55 -8.43 15.89
CA LYS A 188 19.20 -8.18 17.19
C LYS A 188 18.30 -8.68 18.33
N LYS A 189 17.04 -8.25 18.35
CA LYS A 189 16.06 -8.63 19.38
C LYS A 189 15.72 -10.13 19.38
N LEU A 190 15.78 -10.79 18.22
CA LEU A 190 15.64 -12.24 18.10
C LEU A 190 16.85 -13.02 18.62
N ARG A 191 18.04 -12.40 18.71
CA ARG A 191 19.28 -13.02 19.23
C ARG A 191 19.54 -12.74 20.70
N GLU A 192 18.97 -11.66 21.25
CA GLU A 192 19.09 -11.29 22.67
C GLU A 192 18.16 -12.09 23.60
N VAL A 193 17.26 -12.92 23.04
CA VAL A 193 16.32 -13.79 23.77
C VAL A 193 16.40 -15.21 23.25
#